data_AF-A0A6S7IT83-F1
#
_entry.id   AF-A0A6S7IT83-F1
#
_cell.length_a   1.000
_cell.length_b   1.000
_cell.length_c   1.000
_cell.angle_alpha   90.00
_cell.angle_beta   90.00
_cell.angle_gamma   90.00
#
_symmetry.space_group_name_H-M   'P 1'
#
loop_
_entity.id
_entity.type
_entity.pdbx_description
1 polymer ?
#
loop_
_entity_poly.entity_id
_entity_poly.type
_entity_poly.pdbx_seq_one_letter_code
_entity_poly.pdbx_strand_id
1 'polypeptide(L)'
;MFDSCTTLFQCGEERFHPTENVAKQYTVSLSKLRNEKEQMRKDLESKISASKKVTTSIHNRIENELLQENNEAYYESGFKNWTLVRKHVYALQCYSQKYLNGKIPPKHELLETLEEALEEFSPVERMKSLVHQAKPRKKREFASKSLLEGYGVEFPVGPRPKDSISRSACNDSNYSRDYSRLIPENEAEEEAQLGLCIRESLRESTTMPTATATSTAGAPKRMY
;
A
#
# COMPACT_ATOMS: atom_id res chain seq x y z
N MET A 1 23.54 27.16 70.06
CA MET A 1 23.92 27.31 68.64
C MET A 1 23.35 26.10 67.93
N PHE A 2 22.22 26.25 67.22
CA PHE A 2 21.77 25.24 66.28
C PHE A 2 22.48 25.56 64.97
N ASP A 3 23.65 24.95 64.79
CA ASP A 3 24.37 25.02 63.54
C ASP A 3 23.46 24.49 62.43
N SER A 4 23.37 25.28 61.36
CA SER A 4 22.52 25.11 60.17
C SER A 4 22.03 23.68 59.93
N CYS A 5 20.74 23.41 60.15
CA CYS A 5 20.15 22.15 59.70
C CYS A 5 20.29 22.08 58.18
N THR A 6 20.98 21.05 57.68
CA THR A 6 21.34 20.93 56.26
C THR A 6 20.38 20.06 55.48
N THR A 7 19.71 19.10 56.12
CA THR A 7 18.79 18.17 55.46
C THR A 7 17.56 17.83 56.29
N LEU A 8 16.43 17.58 55.62
CA LEU A 8 15.17 17.19 56.25
C LEU A 8 15.28 15.87 57.02
N PHE A 9 16.19 14.99 56.60
CA PHE A 9 16.46 13.72 57.28
C PHE A 9 17.07 13.92 58.67
N GLN A 10 17.78 15.04 58.90
CA GLN A 10 18.48 15.30 60.16
C GLN A 10 17.62 16.01 61.20
N CYS A 11 16.79 16.99 60.81
CA CYS A 11 15.93 17.69 61.78
C CYS A 11 14.43 17.36 61.69
N GLY A 12 13.99 16.58 60.70
CA GLY A 12 12.61 16.08 60.59
C GLY A 12 11.54 17.15 60.33
N GLU A 13 11.89 18.44 60.39
CA GLU A 13 10.97 19.56 60.24
C GLU A 13 10.99 20.12 58.81
N GLU A 14 9.93 19.84 58.06
CA GLU A 14 9.78 20.24 56.65
C GLU A 14 9.82 21.75 56.43
N ARG A 15 9.49 22.54 57.46
CA ARG A 15 9.47 24.01 57.41
C ARG A 15 10.85 24.62 57.16
N PHE A 16 11.91 23.91 57.52
CA PHE A 16 13.30 24.37 57.32
C PHE A 16 13.93 23.85 56.02
N HIS A 17 13.24 22.97 55.27
CA HIS A 17 13.76 22.36 54.02
C HIS A 17 12.75 22.41 52.86
N PRO A 18 12.31 23.61 52.42
CA PRO A 18 11.30 23.75 51.37
C PRO A 18 11.76 23.17 50.02
N THR A 19 13.05 23.24 49.70
CA THR A 19 13.63 22.71 48.45
C THR A 19 13.58 21.18 48.38
N GLU A 20 13.83 20.50 49.50
CA GLU A 20 13.75 19.03 49.59
C GLU A 20 12.30 18.54 49.51
N ASN A 21 11.35 19.28 50.07
CA ASN A 21 9.92 18.98 49.93
C ASN A 21 9.47 19.09 48.47
N VAL A 22 9.85 20.19 47.79
CA VAL A 22 9.59 20.38 46.36
C VAL A 22 10.20 19.26 45.52
N ALA A 23 11.45 18.85 45.81
CA ALA A 23 12.09 17.73 45.13
C ALA A 23 11.33 16.40 45.34
N LYS A 24 10.85 16.13 46.56
CA LYS A 24 9.99 14.96 46.84
C LYS A 24 8.66 15.00 46.09
N GLN A 25 8.02 16.17 46.00
CA GLN A 25 6.79 16.32 45.21
C GLN A 25 7.02 16.08 43.72
N TYR A 26 8.16 16.55 43.18
CA TYR A 26 8.56 16.25 41.81
C TYR A 26 8.82 14.77 41.58
N THR A 27 9.49 14.06 42.49
CA THR A 27 9.74 12.62 42.32
C THR A 27 8.44 11.81 42.34
N VAL A 28 7.49 12.16 43.21
CA VAL A 28 6.15 11.56 43.24
C VAL A 28 5.36 11.87 41.97
N SER A 29 5.43 13.09 41.47
CA SER A 29 4.76 13.48 40.23
C SER A 29 5.35 12.76 39.02
N LEU A 30 6.68 12.63 38.97
CA LEU A 30 7.39 11.89 37.93
C LEU A 30 7.07 10.40 37.96
N SER A 31 6.97 9.78 39.14
CA SER A 31 6.59 8.37 39.24
C SER A 31 5.15 8.15 38.80
N LYS A 32 4.22 9.05 39.16
CA LYS A 32 2.83 9.01 38.69
C LYS A 32 2.73 9.10 37.17
N LEU A 33 3.41 10.07 36.55
CA LEU A 33 3.43 10.24 35.09
C LEU A 33 4.09 9.05 34.38
N ARG A 34 5.15 8.46 34.96
CA ARG A 34 5.76 7.24 34.42
C ARG A 34 4.79 6.07 34.43
N ASN A 35 4.08 5.88 35.54
CA ASN A 35 3.08 4.81 35.66
C ASN A 35 1.92 5.01 34.68
N GLU A 36 1.42 6.24 34.55
CA GLU A 36 0.35 6.57 33.60
C GLU A 36 0.80 6.31 32.15
N LYS A 37 2.01 6.74 31.78
CA LYS A 37 2.58 6.47 30.45
C LYS A 37 2.69 4.96 30.18
N GLU A 38 3.13 4.19 31.16
CA GLU A 38 3.27 2.74 31.02
C GLU A 38 1.90 2.07 30.89
N GLN A 39 0.91 2.52 31.66
CA GLN A 39 -0.46 2.04 31.54
C GLN A 39 -1.04 2.34 30.15
N MET A 40 -0.87 3.57 29.67
CA MET A 40 -1.33 3.98 28.33
C MET A 40 -0.65 3.17 27.21
N ARG A 41 0.63 2.81 27.38
CA ARG A 41 1.33 1.91 26.45
C ARG A 41 0.71 0.53 26.42
N LYS A 42 0.46 -0.08 27.58
CA LYS A 42 -0.18 -1.40 27.68
C LYS A 42 -1.59 -1.38 27.09
N ASP A 43 -2.36 -0.34 27.35
CA ASP A 43 -3.70 -0.18 26.81
C ASP A 43 -3.68 -0.05 25.28
N LEU A 44 -2.72 0.70 24.72
CA LEU A 44 -2.54 0.83 23.28
C LEU A 44 -2.18 -0.51 22.65
N GLU A 45 -1.22 -1.24 23.22
CA GLU A 45 -0.80 -2.55 22.72
C GLU A 45 -1.94 -3.58 22.77
N SER A 46 -2.70 -3.58 23.87
CA SER A 46 -3.89 -4.40 24.04
C SER A 46 -4.95 -4.09 22.97
N LYS A 47 -5.21 -2.80 22.71
CA LYS A 47 -6.15 -2.37 21.64
C LYS A 47 -5.65 -2.75 20.25
N ILE A 48 -4.36 -2.60 19.95
CA ILE A 48 -3.77 -3.02 18.68
C ILE A 48 -3.94 -4.54 18.50
N SER A 49 -3.63 -5.32 19.53
CA SER A 49 -3.78 -6.79 19.50
C SER A 49 -5.24 -7.20 19.30
N ALA A 50 -6.18 -6.57 20.02
CA ALA A 50 -7.60 -6.81 19.85
C ALA A 50 -8.08 -6.45 18.44
N SER A 51 -7.66 -5.30 17.91
CA SER A 51 -7.99 -4.89 16.54
C SER A 51 -7.48 -5.89 15.51
N LYS A 52 -6.22 -6.35 15.65
CA LYS A 52 -5.65 -7.37 14.76
C LYS A 52 -6.48 -8.65 14.78
N LYS A 53 -6.85 -9.15 15.97
CA LYS A 53 -7.69 -10.34 16.11
C LYS A 53 -9.05 -10.19 15.43
N VAL A 54 -9.69 -9.03 15.57
CA VAL A 54 -10.97 -8.73 14.89
C VAL A 54 -10.78 -8.72 13.38
N THR A 55 -9.76 -8.02 12.86
CA THR A 55 -9.48 -7.98 11.43
C THR A 55 -9.20 -9.38 10.86
N THR A 56 -8.41 -10.20 11.54
CA THR A 56 -8.16 -11.59 11.14
C THR A 56 -9.42 -12.43 11.17
N SER A 57 -10.27 -12.27 12.20
CA SER A 57 -11.54 -12.98 12.28
C SER A 57 -12.50 -12.61 11.15
N ILE A 58 -12.57 -11.32 10.80
CA ILE A 58 -13.38 -10.82 9.69
C ILE A 58 -12.84 -11.37 8.36
N HIS A 59 -11.53 -11.32 8.17
CA HIS A 59 -10.86 -11.84 6.97
C HIS A 59 -11.17 -13.33 6.77
N ASN A 60 -10.93 -14.15 7.78
CA ASN A 60 -11.16 -15.59 7.71
C ASN A 60 -12.64 -15.92 7.48
N ARG A 61 -13.56 -15.12 8.03
CA ARG A 61 -14.99 -15.31 7.82
C ARG A 61 -15.38 -15.06 6.36
N ILE A 62 -14.98 -13.91 5.79
CA ILE A 62 -15.27 -13.58 4.39
C ILE A 62 -14.63 -14.61 3.46
N GLU A 63 -13.38 -15.00 3.73
CA GLU A 63 -12.69 -16.04 2.96
C GLU A 63 -13.47 -17.36 2.95
N ASN A 64 -13.89 -17.84 4.12
CA ASN A 64 -14.64 -19.08 4.23
C ASN A 64 -16.00 -19.00 3.53
N GLU A 65 -16.70 -17.88 3.64
CA GLU A 65 -17.99 -17.67 2.98
C GLU A 65 -17.82 -17.63 1.45
N LEU A 66 -16.79 -16.96 0.92
CA LEU A 66 -16.48 -16.94 -0.52
C LEU A 66 -16.18 -18.33 -1.08
N LEU A 67 -15.37 -19.12 -0.37
CA LEU A 67 -15.00 -20.47 -0.79
C LEU A 67 -16.16 -21.47 -0.70
N GLN A 68 -17.15 -21.19 0.14
CA GLN A 68 -18.39 -21.98 0.22
C GLN A 68 -19.37 -21.62 -0.90
N GLU A 69 -19.49 -20.32 -1.23
CA GLU A 69 -20.42 -19.84 -2.27
C GLU A 69 -19.93 -20.15 -3.69
N ASN A 70 -18.63 -20.01 -3.96
CA ASN A 70 -18.09 -20.21 -5.30
C ASN A 70 -16.72 -20.88 -5.28
N ASN A 71 -16.68 -22.15 -4.84
CA ASN A 71 -15.44 -22.91 -4.73
C ASN A 71 -14.69 -23.00 -6.07
N GLU A 72 -15.41 -23.31 -7.16
CA GLU A 72 -14.84 -23.55 -8.48
C GLU A 72 -14.07 -22.35 -9.03
N ALA A 73 -14.54 -21.12 -8.78
CA ALA A 73 -13.85 -19.90 -9.24
C ALA A 73 -12.49 -19.68 -8.55
N TYR A 74 -12.27 -20.27 -7.38
CA TYR A 74 -11.04 -20.09 -6.60
C TYR A 74 -10.11 -21.30 -6.67
N TYR A 75 -10.49 -22.39 -7.33
CA TYR A 75 -9.67 -23.58 -7.48
C TYR A 75 -9.42 -23.85 -8.96
N GLU A 76 -8.16 -23.68 -9.38
CA GLU A 76 -7.74 -23.95 -10.75
C GLU A 76 -6.87 -25.21 -10.77
N SER A 77 -7.30 -26.25 -11.49
CA SER A 77 -6.60 -27.55 -11.57
C SER A 77 -6.30 -28.19 -10.20
N GLY A 78 -7.20 -28.02 -9.23
CA GLY A 78 -7.04 -28.55 -7.86
C GLY A 78 -6.19 -27.69 -6.93
N PHE A 79 -5.62 -26.58 -7.42
CA PHE A 79 -4.87 -25.61 -6.61
C PHE A 79 -5.72 -24.38 -6.30
N LYS A 80 -5.72 -23.96 -5.04
CA LYS A 80 -6.40 -22.74 -4.61
C LYS A 80 -5.64 -21.50 -5.10
N ASN A 81 -6.34 -20.63 -5.83
CA ASN A 81 -5.84 -19.33 -6.25
C ASN A 81 -5.89 -18.32 -5.08
N TRP A 82 -4.88 -18.39 -4.21
CA TRP A 82 -4.76 -17.53 -3.02
C TRP A 82 -4.77 -16.04 -3.33
N THR A 83 -4.18 -15.65 -4.46
CA THR A 83 -4.10 -14.26 -4.89
C THR A 83 -5.50 -13.70 -5.19
N LEU A 84 -6.31 -14.48 -5.91
CA LEU A 84 -7.68 -14.09 -6.25
C LEU A 84 -8.57 -14.00 -4.99
N VAL A 85 -8.48 -15.00 -4.11
CA VAL A 85 -9.20 -15.01 -2.83
C VAL A 85 -8.86 -13.77 -2.00
N ARG A 86 -7.57 -13.47 -1.81
CA ARG A 86 -7.13 -12.30 -1.04
C ARG A 86 -7.61 -10.98 -1.65
N LYS A 87 -7.58 -10.86 -2.99
CA LYS A 87 -8.09 -9.69 -3.70
C LYS A 87 -9.58 -9.47 -3.43
N HIS A 88 -10.38 -10.54 -3.51
CA HIS A 88 -11.83 -10.47 -3.33
C HIS A 88 -12.21 -10.18 -1.86
N VAL A 89 -11.52 -10.82 -0.91
CA VAL A 89 -11.68 -10.52 0.52
C VAL A 89 -11.36 -9.05 0.80
N TYR A 90 -10.26 -8.52 0.24
CA TYR A 90 -9.90 -7.11 0.41
C TYR A 90 -10.95 -6.16 -0.18
N ALA A 91 -11.42 -6.43 -1.41
CA ALA A 91 -12.45 -5.62 -2.05
C ALA A 91 -13.73 -5.56 -1.21
N LEU A 92 -14.20 -6.71 -0.71
CA LEU A 92 -15.37 -6.79 0.16
C LEU A 92 -15.15 -6.08 1.50
N GLN A 93 -13.96 -6.18 2.11
CA GLN A 93 -13.66 -5.46 3.35
C GLN A 93 -13.73 -3.94 3.15
N CYS A 94 -13.12 -3.43 2.07
CA CYS A 94 -13.16 -2.01 1.75
C CYS A 94 -14.59 -1.53 1.44
N TYR A 95 -15.35 -2.32 0.67
CA TYR A 95 -16.74 -2.01 0.35
C TYR A 95 -17.61 -1.98 1.61
N SER A 96 -17.47 -3.01 2.45
CA SER A 96 -18.19 -3.13 3.72
C SER A 96 -17.89 -1.97 4.67
N GLN A 97 -16.62 -1.53 4.72
CA GLN A 97 -16.22 -0.38 5.52
C GLN A 97 -16.83 0.92 5.00
N LYS A 98 -16.97 1.07 3.68
CA LYS A 98 -17.47 2.30 3.05
C LYS A 98 -18.99 2.40 3.03
N TYR A 99 -19.71 1.30 2.79
CA TYR A 99 -21.16 1.32 2.57
C TYR A 99 -21.97 0.57 3.62
N LEU A 100 -21.38 -0.42 4.28
CA LEU A 100 -22.07 -1.29 5.24
C LEU A 100 -21.72 -0.97 6.70
N ASN A 101 -21.12 0.19 6.96
CA ASN A 101 -20.65 0.60 8.29
C ASN A 101 -19.73 -0.44 8.96
N GLY A 102 -18.94 -1.16 8.16
CA GLY A 102 -18.04 -2.21 8.62
C GLY A 102 -18.70 -3.55 8.93
N LYS A 103 -19.99 -3.74 8.60
CA LYS A 103 -20.67 -5.03 8.73
C LYS A 103 -20.31 -5.93 7.53
N ILE A 104 -20.07 -7.21 7.80
CA ILE A 104 -19.86 -8.21 6.73
C ILE A 104 -21.22 -8.50 6.09
N PRO A 105 -21.33 -8.46 4.75
CA PRO A 105 -22.55 -8.82 4.04
C PRO A 105 -22.99 -10.25 4.39
N PRO A 106 -24.31 -10.54 4.42
CA PRO A 106 -24.78 -11.88 4.67
C PRO A 106 -24.40 -12.81 3.51
N LYS A 107 -24.20 -14.09 3.80
CA LYS A 107 -23.70 -15.10 2.87
C LYS A 107 -24.40 -15.11 1.49
N HIS A 108 -25.72 -14.90 1.45
CA HIS A 108 -26.50 -14.92 0.20
C HIS A 108 -26.36 -13.66 -0.67
N GLU A 109 -25.94 -12.52 -0.09
CA GLU A 109 -25.67 -11.27 -0.81
C GLU A 109 -24.17 -11.09 -1.12
N LEU A 110 -23.34 -12.05 -0.68
CA LEU A 110 -21.88 -11.94 -0.71
C LEU A 110 -21.33 -11.78 -2.12
N LEU A 111 -21.88 -12.54 -3.08
CA LEU A 111 -21.44 -12.50 -4.48
C LEU A 111 -21.89 -11.23 -5.20
N GLU A 112 -23.14 -10.81 -5.00
CA GLU A 112 -23.66 -9.54 -5.53
C GLU A 112 -22.86 -8.35 -5.00
N THR A 113 -22.63 -8.32 -3.68
CA THR A 113 -21.80 -7.29 -3.04
C THR A 113 -20.35 -7.33 -3.54
N LEU A 114 -19.83 -8.53 -3.88
CA LEU A 114 -18.49 -8.67 -4.43
C LEU A 114 -18.41 -8.10 -5.84
N GLU A 115 -19.42 -8.33 -6.68
CA GLU A 115 -19.49 -7.75 -8.02
C GLU A 115 -19.49 -6.22 -7.94
N GLU A 116 -20.36 -5.63 -7.10
CA GLU A 116 -20.39 -4.18 -6.84
C GLU A 116 -19.04 -3.66 -6.33
N ALA A 117 -18.42 -4.38 -5.38
CA ALA A 117 -17.12 -4.02 -4.85
C ALA A 117 -16.02 -4.07 -5.93
N LEU A 118 -16.06 -5.05 -6.83
CA LEU A 118 -15.09 -5.18 -7.90
C LEU A 118 -15.27 -4.10 -8.98
N GLU A 119 -16.51 -3.66 -9.25
CA GLU A 119 -16.79 -2.53 -10.13
C GLU A 119 -16.20 -1.24 -9.56
N GLU A 120 -16.43 -0.98 -8.27
CA GLU A 120 -15.97 0.23 -7.61
C GLU A 120 -14.45 0.28 -7.41
N PHE A 121 -13.86 -0.83 -6.97
CA PHE A 121 -12.40 -0.93 -6.78
C PHE A 121 -11.66 -1.31 -8.07
N SER A 122 -12.36 -1.27 -9.21
CA SER A 122 -11.79 -1.50 -10.52
C SER A 122 -10.68 -0.47 -10.82
N PRO A 123 -9.66 -0.86 -11.61
CA PRO A 123 -8.55 0.04 -11.97
C PRO A 123 -9.03 1.35 -12.62
N VAL A 124 -10.16 1.30 -13.33
CA VAL A 124 -10.74 2.42 -14.08
C VAL A 124 -11.23 3.52 -13.14
N GLU A 125 -11.85 3.18 -12.01
CA GLU A 125 -12.33 4.17 -11.05
C GLU A 125 -11.21 4.73 -10.17
N ARG A 126 -10.20 3.90 -9.85
CA ARG A 126 -8.97 4.38 -9.21
C ARG A 126 -8.25 5.41 -10.08
N MET A 127 -8.20 5.21 -11.40
CA MET A 127 -7.68 6.22 -12.34
C MET A 127 -8.53 7.50 -12.35
N LYS A 128 -9.87 7.42 -12.33
CA LYS A 128 -10.74 8.61 -12.28
C LYS A 128 -10.48 9.46 -11.02
N SER A 129 -10.31 8.82 -9.86
CA SER A 129 -10.01 9.55 -8.61
C SER A 129 -8.60 10.17 -8.59
N LEU A 130 -7.59 9.47 -9.13
CA LEU A 130 -6.21 9.97 -9.22
C LEU A 130 -6.06 11.10 -10.24
N VAL A 131 -6.80 11.04 -11.35
CA VAL A 131 -6.83 12.09 -12.38
C VAL A 131 -7.48 13.37 -11.86
N HIS A 132 -8.48 13.27 -10.97
CA HIS A 132 -9.12 14.45 -10.37
C HIS A 132 -8.32 15.07 -9.22
N GLN A 133 -7.43 14.30 -8.56
CA GLN A 133 -6.56 14.81 -7.48
C GLN A 133 -5.17 15.25 -7.96
N ALA A 134 -4.80 14.93 -9.21
CA ALA A 134 -3.56 15.38 -9.81
C ALA A 134 -3.64 16.87 -10.18
N LYS A 135 -3.28 17.77 -9.24
CA LYS A 135 -2.86 19.13 -9.62
C LYS A 135 -1.75 18.99 -10.67
N PRO A 136 -1.75 19.77 -11.77
CA PRO A 136 -0.69 19.72 -12.76
C PRO A 136 0.63 20.03 -12.06
N ARG A 137 1.46 19.01 -11.86
CA ARG A 137 2.82 19.20 -11.36
C ARG A 137 3.54 20.01 -12.43
N LYS A 138 3.83 21.30 -12.15
CA LYS A 138 4.86 22.03 -12.88
C LYS A 138 6.09 21.15 -12.89
N LYS A 139 6.63 20.85 -14.08
CA LYS A 139 7.86 20.08 -14.28
C LYS A 139 8.93 20.65 -13.35
N ARG A 140 9.17 19.99 -12.21
CA ARG A 140 10.34 20.27 -11.39
C ARG A 140 11.48 19.61 -12.12
N GLU A 141 12.29 20.40 -12.79
CA GLU A 141 13.63 19.97 -13.15
C GLU A 141 14.34 19.53 -11.88
N PHE A 142 14.99 18.37 -11.92
CA PHE A 142 15.70 17.84 -10.76
C PHE A 142 16.76 18.86 -10.34
N ALA A 143 16.77 19.26 -9.07
CA ALA A 143 17.68 20.30 -8.55
C ALA A 143 19.18 19.97 -8.76
N SER A 144 19.50 18.70 -8.99
CA SER A 144 20.85 18.18 -9.26
C SER A 144 21.16 17.98 -10.75
N LYS A 145 20.23 18.29 -11.66
CA LYS A 145 20.38 18.06 -13.10
C LYS A 145 21.55 18.86 -13.68
N SER A 146 21.63 20.15 -13.37
CA SER A 146 22.72 21.03 -13.84
C SER A 146 24.08 20.63 -13.27
N LEU A 147 24.12 20.10 -12.05
CA LEU A 147 25.36 19.63 -11.42
C LEU A 147 25.90 18.39 -12.15
N LEU A 148 25.01 17.46 -12.51
CA LEU A 148 25.37 16.19 -13.14
C LEU A 148 25.72 16.36 -14.63
N GLU A 149 25.06 17.28 -15.35
CA GLU A 149 25.46 17.68 -16.71
C GLU A 149 26.90 18.24 -16.75
N GLY A 150 27.33 18.95 -15.70
CA GLY A 150 28.71 19.44 -15.55
C GLY A 150 29.76 18.33 -15.40
N TYR A 151 29.37 17.13 -14.99
CA TYR A 151 30.23 15.94 -14.93
C TYR A 151 30.08 15.04 -16.17
N GLY A 152 29.43 15.53 -17.23
CA GLY A 152 29.24 14.80 -18.47
C GLY A 152 28.09 13.78 -18.44
N VAL A 153 27.21 13.84 -17.43
CA VAL A 153 26.00 13.01 -17.39
C VAL A 153 24.95 13.61 -18.30
N GLU A 154 24.75 13.01 -19.47
CA GLU A 154 23.66 13.39 -20.38
C GLU A 154 22.35 12.73 -19.93
N PHE A 155 21.36 13.55 -19.57
CA PHE A 155 20.04 13.05 -19.22
C PHE A 155 19.22 12.77 -20.48
N PRO A 156 18.57 11.61 -20.61
CA PRO A 156 17.72 11.31 -21.75
C PRO A 156 16.59 12.34 -21.82
N VAL A 157 16.62 13.16 -22.86
CA VAL A 157 15.50 14.03 -23.21
C VAL A 157 14.40 13.10 -23.67
N GLY A 158 13.35 12.96 -22.85
CA GLY A 158 12.17 12.17 -23.22
C GLY A 158 11.70 12.55 -24.63
N PRO A 159 11.21 11.59 -25.42
CA PRO A 159 10.99 11.75 -26.85
C PRO A 159 10.20 13.03 -27.13
N ARG A 160 10.83 13.97 -27.84
CA ARG A 160 10.10 15.07 -28.46
C ARG A 160 9.24 14.44 -29.56
N PRO A 161 7.94 14.73 -29.63
CA PRO A 161 7.14 14.23 -30.73
C PRO A 161 7.56 15.01 -31.97
N LYS A 162 8.30 14.35 -32.87
CA LYS A 162 8.10 14.34 -34.32
C LYS A 162 9.24 13.62 -35.06
N ASP A 163 8.81 12.62 -35.82
CA ASP A 163 9.29 12.24 -37.15
C ASP A 163 10.78 11.88 -37.29
N SER A 164 11.10 10.58 -37.17
CA SER A 164 11.74 9.80 -38.25
C SER A 164 12.14 8.40 -37.79
N ILE A 165 11.90 7.45 -38.68
CA ILE A 165 12.24 6.04 -38.60
C ILE A 165 13.76 5.86 -38.50
N SER A 166 14.22 5.04 -37.55
CA SER A 166 15.46 4.26 -37.69
C SER A 166 15.38 3.03 -36.80
N ARG A 167 15.13 1.87 -37.43
CA ARG A 167 15.35 0.55 -36.84
C ARG A 167 16.86 0.35 -36.68
N SER A 168 17.32 -0.05 -35.50
CA SER A 168 18.58 -0.78 -35.37
C SER A 168 18.48 -1.75 -34.20
N ALA A 169 18.86 -2.99 -34.48
CA ALA A 169 18.78 -4.14 -33.62
C ALA A 169 19.96 -4.21 -32.63
N CYS A 170 19.69 -4.76 -31.44
CA CYS A 170 20.65 -5.61 -30.75
C CYS A 170 19.90 -6.58 -29.82
N ASN A 171 20.01 -7.86 -30.16
CA ASN A 171 19.83 -8.97 -29.24
C ASN A 171 20.89 -8.85 -28.14
N ASP A 172 20.54 -9.20 -26.90
CA ASP A 172 21.51 -9.87 -26.04
C ASP A 172 20.82 -10.87 -25.10
N SER A 173 21.24 -12.11 -25.32
CA SER A 173 20.93 -13.32 -24.57
C SER A 173 21.49 -13.23 -23.15
N ASN A 174 20.63 -13.04 -22.15
CA ASN A 174 20.98 -13.29 -20.75
C ASN A 174 19.79 -13.69 -19.86
N TYR A 175 18.76 -14.32 -20.45
CA TYR A 175 17.64 -14.93 -19.73
C TYR A 175 18.04 -16.31 -19.16
N SER A 176 19.01 -16.36 -18.25
CA SER A 176 19.30 -17.58 -17.49
C SER A 176 20.06 -17.30 -16.19
N ARG A 177 19.53 -16.41 -15.35
CA ARG A 177 19.94 -16.33 -13.94
C ARG A 177 18.78 -15.88 -13.06
N ASP A 178 18.56 -16.65 -12.00
CA ASP A 178 17.84 -16.29 -10.77
C ASP A 178 16.30 -16.35 -10.73
N TYR A 179 15.70 -17.49 -11.11
CA TYR A 179 14.33 -17.81 -10.66
C TYR A 179 14.24 -18.11 -9.15
N SER A 180 15.37 -18.28 -8.45
CA SER A 180 15.44 -18.56 -7.01
C SER A 180 15.37 -17.32 -6.10
N ARG A 181 15.23 -16.10 -6.66
CA ARG A 181 15.06 -14.85 -5.88
C ARG A 181 13.64 -14.27 -5.91
N LEU A 182 12.67 -15.01 -6.44
CA LEU A 182 11.27 -14.57 -6.56
C LEU A 182 10.43 -14.79 -5.29
N ILE A 183 11.03 -15.31 -4.23
CA ILE A 183 10.38 -15.45 -2.92
C ILE A 183 10.87 -14.28 -2.07
N PRO A 184 10.02 -13.27 -1.77
CA PRO A 184 10.41 -12.15 -0.93
C PRO A 184 10.75 -12.64 0.49
N GLU A 185 11.88 -12.19 1.03
CA GLU A 185 12.33 -12.60 2.37
C GLU A 185 11.63 -11.79 3.48
N ASN A 186 11.01 -10.65 3.12
CA ASN A 186 10.31 -9.76 4.02
C ASN A 186 9.19 -8.96 3.31
N GLU A 187 8.29 -8.40 4.12
CA GLU A 187 7.09 -7.68 3.67
C GLU A 187 7.41 -6.41 2.84
N ALA A 188 8.54 -5.74 3.13
CA ALA A 188 8.97 -4.56 2.38
C ALA A 188 9.49 -4.91 0.98
N GLU A 189 10.14 -6.06 0.84
CA GLU A 189 10.61 -6.58 -0.44
C GLU A 189 9.44 -7.09 -1.28
N GLU A 190 8.45 -7.72 -0.65
CA GLU A 190 7.18 -8.11 -1.29
C GLU A 190 6.46 -6.87 -1.86
N GLU A 191 6.34 -5.79 -1.09
CA GLU A 191 5.71 -4.55 -1.54
C GLU A 191 6.47 -3.90 -2.71
N ALA A 192 7.81 -3.95 -2.69
CA ALA A 192 8.65 -3.44 -3.77
C ALA A 192 8.51 -4.27 -5.06
N GLN A 193 8.44 -5.60 -4.94
CA GLN A 193 8.25 -6.51 -6.06
C GLN A 193 6.85 -6.36 -6.68
N LEU A 194 5.81 -6.27 -5.85
CA LEU A 194 4.45 -5.97 -6.29
C LEU A 194 4.37 -4.61 -6.98
N GLY A 195 5.06 -3.60 -6.44
CA GLY A 195 5.17 -2.28 -7.08
C GLY A 195 5.87 -2.31 -8.44
N LEU A 196 6.85 -3.19 -8.64
CA LEU A 196 7.51 -3.41 -9.93
C LEU A 196 6.59 -4.10 -10.94
N CYS A 197 5.94 -5.19 -10.55
CA CYS A 197 5.00 -5.91 -11.43
C CYS A 197 3.88 -4.99 -11.92
N ILE A 198 3.30 -4.20 -11.01
CA ILE A 198 2.25 -3.23 -11.37
C ILE A 198 2.78 -2.16 -12.34
N ARG A 199 4.03 -1.72 -12.19
CA ARG A 199 4.66 -0.72 -13.09
C ARG A 199 5.02 -1.25 -14.46
N GLU A 200 5.47 -2.50 -14.57
CA GLU A 200 5.86 -3.08 -15.86
C GLU A 200 4.64 -3.57 -16.65
N SER A 201 3.60 -4.07 -15.98
CA SER A 201 2.30 -4.34 -16.62
C SER A 201 1.65 -3.07 -17.21
N LEU A 202 2.07 -1.87 -16.79
CA LEU A 202 1.66 -0.58 -17.36
C LEU A 202 2.42 -0.20 -18.65
N ARG A 203 3.56 -0.84 -18.96
CA ARG A 203 4.39 -0.49 -20.13
C ARG A 203 4.10 -1.34 -21.37
N GLU A 204 3.86 -2.64 -21.19
CA GLU A 204 3.64 -3.57 -22.32
C GLU A 204 2.32 -3.35 -23.07
N SER A 205 1.33 -2.67 -22.48
CA SER A 205 0.04 -2.41 -23.15
C SER A 205 0.06 -1.29 -24.20
N THR A 206 1.23 -0.68 -24.50
CA THR A 206 1.32 0.47 -25.42
C THR A 206 1.94 0.15 -26.79
N THR A 207 2.29 -1.11 -27.08
CA THR A 207 2.78 -1.50 -28.41
C THR A 207 1.91 -2.59 -29.03
N MET A 208 0.80 -2.19 -29.65
CA MET A 208 0.15 -2.96 -30.71
C MET A 208 0.20 -2.16 -32.02
N PRO A 209 0.63 -2.76 -33.14
CA PRO A 209 0.77 -2.07 -34.43
C PRO A 209 -0.59 -1.82 -35.07
N THR A 210 -0.83 -0.58 -35.49
CA THR A 210 -2.02 -0.18 -36.25
C THR A 210 -1.98 -0.81 -37.65
N ALA A 211 -2.86 -1.77 -37.93
CA ALA A 211 -3.16 -2.21 -39.28
C ALA A 211 -4.12 -1.21 -39.94
N THR A 212 -3.62 -0.44 -40.90
CA THR A 212 -4.43 0.38 -41.80
C THR A 212 -5.10 -0.52 -42.86
N ALA A 213 -6.42 -0.62 -42.81
CA ALA A 213 -7.22 -1.24 -43.86
C ALA A 213 -7.43 -0.22 -45.00
N THR A 214 -6.67 -0.36 -46.09
CA THR A 214 -6.90 0.36 -47.34
C THR A 214 -8.04 -0.33 -48.10
N SER A 215 -9.18 0.35 -48.23
CA SER A 215 -10.32 -0.08 -49.04
C SER A 215 -9.98 -0.01 -50.53
N THR A 216 -9.82 -1.16 -51.19
CA THR A 216 -9.83 -1.27 -52.66
C THR A 216 -11.23 -1.67 -53.13
N ALA A 217 -11.85 -0.78 -53.91
CA ALA A 217 -13.10 -1.04 -54.61
C ALA A 217 -12.87 -2.09 -55.72
N GLY A 218 -13.63 -3.19 -55.67
CA GLY A 218 -13.67 -4.25 -56.69
C GLY A 218 -15.10 -4.47 -57.18
N ALA A 219 -15.31 -4.31 -58.48
CA ALA A 219 -16.58 -4.37 -59.19
C ALA A 219 -17.28 -5.76 -59.17
N PRO A 220 -18.62 -5.84 -59.28
CA PRO A 220 -19.29 -7.10 -59.56
C PRO A 220 -19.43 -7.39 -61.07
N LYS A 221 -19.02 -8.59 -61.47
CA LYS A 221 -19.25 -9.20 -62.79
C LYS A 221 -20.53 -10.06 -62.79
N ARG A 222 -21.36 -9.79 -63.80
CA ARG A 222 -22.32 -10.63 -64.56
C ARG A 222 -23.06 -11.79 -63.87
N MET A 223 -24.38 -11.69 -63.93
CA MET A 223 -25.35 -12.79 -63.88
C MET A 223 -25.24 -13.66 -65.13
N TYR A 224 -25.36 -14.98 -64.94
CA TYR A 224 -25.92 -15.92 -65.92
C TYR A 224 -27.40 -16.09 -65.60
#